data_AF-A0A933CUF8-F1
#
_entry.id   AF-A0A933CUF8-F1
#
_cell.length_a   1.000
_cell.length_b   1.000
_cell.length_c   1.000
_cell.angle_alpha   90.00
_cell.angle_beta   90.00
_cell.angle_gamma   90.00
#
_symmetry.space_group_name_H-M   'P 1'
#
loop_
_entity.id
_entity.type
_entity.pdbx_description
1 polymer ?
#
loop_
_entity_poly.entity_id
_entity_poly.type
_entity_poly.pdbx_seq_one_letter_code
_entity_poly.pdbx_strand_id
1 'polypeptide(L)' 'MDEAVTVFYDALSATFDDAEHSVGERRFITIGYSSRRRLLVVSHTKRGNATRIISARRATAGERKRHET' A
#
# COMPACT_ATOMS: atom_id res chain seq x y z
N MET A 1 11.64 5.64 1.34
CA MET A 1 11.38 4.24 0.92
C MET A 1 11.38 3.31 2.11
N ASP A 2 12.34 3.41 3.03
CA ASP A 2 12.44 2.57 4.24
C ASP A 2 11.11 2.39 5.01
N GLU A 3 10.45 3.48 5.33
CA GLU A 3 9.17 3.43 6.06
C GLU A 3 8.02 2.77 5.27
N ALA A 4 7.97 2.93 3.95
CA ALA A 4 6.87 2.37 3.16
C ALA A 4 6.89 0.84 3.18
N VAL A 5 8.08 0.24 3.30
CA VAL A 5 8.22 -1.22 3.43
C VAL A 5 7.59 -1.71 4.74
N THR A 6 7.65 -0.91 5.80
CA THR A 6 7.11 -1.29 7.10
C THR A 6 5.61 -1.53 7.10
N VAL A 7 4.89 -0.93 6.14
CA VAL A 7 3.44 -1.13 5.94
C VAL A 7 3.12 -2.58 5.58
N PHE A 8 4.00 -3.29 4.87
CA PHE A 8 3.79 -4.69 4.52
C PHE A 8 3.92 -5.63 5.72
N TYR A 9 4.51 -5.16 6.82
CA TYR A 9 4.60 -5.91 8.07
C TYR A 9 3.50 -5.55 9.06
N ASP A 10 2.62 -4.60 8.72
CA ASP A 10 1.47 -4.24 9.54
C ASP A 10 0.40 -5.32 9.40
N ALA A 11 0.05 -5.96 10.53
CA ALA A 11 -0.92 -7.05 10.57
C ALA A 11 -2.33 -6.60 10.18
N LEU A 12 -2.62 -5.30 10.29
CA LEU A 12 -3.88 -4.69 9.91
C LEU A 12 -3.86 -4.11 8.49
N SER A 13 -2.75 -4.26 7.75
CA SER A 13 -2.68 -3.74 6.39
C SER A 13 -3.67 -4.43 5.46
N ALA A 14 -4.30 -3.64 4.60
CA ALA A 14 -5.24 -4.11 3.60
C ALA A 14 -4.64 -3.90 2.21
N THR A 15 -4.65 -4.94 1.37
CA THR A 15 -4.15 -4.89 0.00
C THR A 15 -5.30 -5.07 -0.98
N PHE A 16 -5.37 -4.18 -1.97
CA PHE A 16 -6.41 -4.11 -2.99
C PHE A 16 -5.77 -4.22 -4.38
N ASP A 17 -6.49 -4.83 -5.33
CA ASP A 17 -6.08 -4.85 -6.73
C ASP A 17 -6.44 -3.51 -7.39
N ASP A 18 -5.49 -2.91 -8.09
CA ASP A 18 -5.65 -1.63 -8.79
C ASP A 18 -5.98 -1.93 -10.26
N ALA A 19 -7.19 -2.43 -10.49
CA ALA A 19 -7.64 -2.91 -11.79
C ALA A 19 -7.63 -1.80 -12.86
N GLU A 20 -7.91 -0.54 -12.48
CA GLU A 20 -7.92 0.61 -13.40
C GLU A 20 -6.54 0.93 -14.00
N HIS A 21 -5.45 0.61 -13.29
CA HIS A 21 -4.09 0.81 -13.81
C HIS A 21 -3.38 -0.49 -14.19
N SER A 22 -4.09 -1.62 -14.23
CA SER A 22 -3.50 -2.94 -14.48
C SER A 22 -3.39 -3.32 -15.96
N VAL A 23 -3.53 -2.36 -16.88
CA VAL A 23 -3.35 -2.59 -18.33
C VAL A 23 -1.86 -2.88 -18.62
N GLY A 24 -1.49 -4.16 -18.61
CA GLY A 24 -0.15 -4.67 -18.92
C GLY A 24 0.70 -5.07 -17.71
N GLU A 25 0.46 -4.52 -16.51
CA GLU A 25 1.16 -4.91 -15.29
C GLU A 25 0.23 -4.82 -14.07
N ARG A 26 0.01 -5.95 -13.38
CA ARG A 26 -0.87 -5.99 -12.20
C ARG A 26 -0.33 -5.06 -11.11
N ARG A 27 -1.15 -4.08 -10.73
CA ARG A 27 -0.83 -3.15 -9.66
C ARG A 27 -1.70 -3.43 -8.45
N PHE A 28 -1.12 -3.19 -7.29
CA PHE A 28 -1.75 -3.38 -6.00
C PHE A 28 -1.59 -2.12 -5.18
N ILE A 29 -2.58 -1.82 -4.37
CA ILE A 29 -2.53 -0.75 -3.38
C ILE A 29 -2.60 -1.40 -2.00
N THR A 30 -1.57 -1.22 -1.18
CA THR A 30 -1.58 -1.59 0.23
C THR A 30 -1.75 -0.36 1.10
N ILE A 31 -2.72 -0.41 2.00
CA ILE A 31 -2.99 0.62 3.00
C ILE A 31 -2.73 0.03 4.37
N GLY A 32 -1.90 0.67 5.17
CA GLY A 32 -1.60 0.21 6.53
C GLY A 32 -0.70 1.16 7.28
N TYR A 33 -0.44 0.84 8.53
CA TYR A 33 0.39 1.67 9.39
C TYR A 33 1.88 1.37 9.17
N SER A 34 2.67 2.43 9.06
CA SER A 34 4.12 2.30 9.12
C SER A 34 4.59 2.04 10.56
N SER A 35 5.86 1.65 10.71
CA SER A 35 6.53 1.54 12.01
C SER A 35 6.50 2.83 12.84
N ARG A 36 6.26 3.97 12.18
CA ARG A 36 6.09 5.29 12.82
C ARG A 36 4.63 5.64 13.09
N ARG A 37 3.73 4.65 13.07
CA ARG A 37 2.27 4.80 13.27
C ARG A 37 1.64 5.80 12.30
N ARG A 38 2.15 5.90 11.07
CA ARG A 38 1.55 6.73 10.01
C ARG A 38 0.80 5.85 9.05
N LEU A 39 -0.45 6.18 8.76
CA LEU A 39 -1.20 5.48 7.74
C LEU A 39 -0.68 5.87 6.34
N LEU A 40 -0.18 4.89 5.62
CA LEU A 40 0.39 5.06 4.29
C LEU A 40 -0.43 4.27 3.26
N VAL A 41 -0.44 4.79 2.03
CA VAL A 41 -0.97 4.15 0.84
C VAL A 41 0.22 3.86 -0.06
N VAL A 42 0.47 2.58 -0.31
CA VAL A 42 1.62 2.08 -1.06
C VAL A 42 1.12 1.41 -2.33
N SER A 43 1.45 2.00 -3.48
CA SER A 43 1.24 1.35 -4.77
C SER A 43 2.45 0.49 -5.11
N HIS A 44 2.22 -0.78 -5.41
CA HIS A 44 3.26 -1.74 -5.72
C HIS A 44 2.82 -2.71 -6.80
N THR A 45 3.78 -3.41 -7.39
CA THR A 45 3.52 -4.51 -8.31
C THR A 45 4.31 -5.73 -7.88
N LYS A 46 3.76 -6.91 -8.17
CA LYS A 46 4.39 -8.18 -7.88
C LYS A 46 5.08 -8.70 -9.14
N ARG A 47 6.41 -8.80 -9.11
CA ARG A 47 7.23 -9.44 -10.14
C ARG A 47 7.83 -10.72 -9.62
N GLY A 48 7.19 -11.85 -9.92
CA GLY A 48 7.59 -13.18 -9.44
C GLY A 48 7.56 -13.23 -7.91
N ASN A 49 8.73 -13.42 -7.30
CA ASN A 49 8.89 -13.50 -5.84
C ASN A 49 9.20 -12.14 -5.18
N ALA A 50 9.30 -11.06 -5.94
CA ALA A 50 9.61 -9.74 -5.43
C ALA A 50 8.43 -8.77 -5.54
N THR A 51 8.26 -7.94 -4.52
CA THR A 51 7.35 -6.80 -4.53
C THR A 51 8.14 -5.53 -4.84
N ARG A 52 7.77 -4.83 -5.91
CA ARG A 52 8.36 -3.54 -6.28
C ARG A 52 7.40 -2.43 -5.90
N ILE A 53 7.81 -1.57 -4.98
CA ILE A 53 7.09 -0.34 -4.67
C ILE A 53 7.21 0.62 -5.86
N ILE A 54 6.08 1.09 -6.37
CA ILE A 54 5.98 2.09 -7.44
C ILE A 54 5.91 3.48 -6.80
N SER A 55 5.05 3.65 -5.80
CA SER A 55 4.92 4.89 -5.05
C SER A 55 4.42 4.64 -3.63
N ALA A 56 4.70 5.57 -2.73
CA ALA A 56 4.16 5.55 -1.37
C ALA A 56 3.84 6.98 -0.96
N ARG A 57 2.62 7.19 -0.45
CA ARG A 57 2.15 8.47 0.06
C ARG A 57 1.45 8.29 1.39
N ARG A 58 1.24 9.38 2.13
CA ARG A 58 0.34 9.36 3.29
C ARG A 58 -1.10 9.17 2.81
N ALA A 59 -1.87 8.40 3.58
CA ALA A 59 -3.30 8.28 3.37
C ALA A 59 -3.97 9.65 3.56
N THR A 60 -4.95 9.95 2.70
CA THR A 60 -5.81 11.12 2.90
C THR A 60 -6.75 10.87 4.08
N ALA A 61 -7.34 11.94 4.63
CA ALA A 61 -8.29 11.82 5.75
C ALA A 61 -9.48 10.90 5.43
N GLY A 62 -9.93 10.86 4.16
CA GLY A 62 -11.00 9.97 3.71
C GLY A 62 -10.57 8.50 3.67
N GLU A 63 -9.38 8.20 3.15
CA GLU A 63 -8.83 6.83 3.13
C GLU A 63 -8.56 6.32 4.55
N ARG A 64 -8.12 7.21 5.44
CA ARG A 64 -7.91 6.90 6.85
C ARG A 64 -9.18 6.46 7.54
N LYS A 65 -10.27 7.21 7.34
CA LYS A 65 -11.57 6.84 7.92
C LYS A 65 -12.06 5.47 7.44
N ARG A 66 -11.84 5.11 6.17
CA ARG A 66 -12.22 3.80 5.62
C ARG A 66 -11.39 2.64 6.17
N HIS A 67 -10.19 2.90 6.66
CA HIS A 67 -9.32 1.86 7.23
C HIS A 67 -9.58 1.63 8.72
N GLU A 68 -10.06 2.66 9.43
CA GLU A 68 -10.37 2.60 10.88
C GLU A 68 -11.84 2.23 11.18
N THR A 69 -12.69 2.03 10.16
CA THR A 69 -14.12 1.67 10.30
C THR A 69 -14.36 0.25 9.81
#